data_AF-A0A970EZB2-F1
#
_entry.id   AF-A0A970EZB2-F1
#
_cell.length_a   1.000
_cell.length_b   1.000
_cell.length_c   1.000
_cell.angle_alpha   90.00
_cell.angle_beta   90.00
_cell.angle_gamma   90.00
#
_symmetry.space_group_name_H-M   'P 1'
#
loop_
_entity.id
_entity.type
_entity.pdbx_description
1 polymer ?
#
loop_
_entity_poly.entity_id
_entity_poly.type
_entity_poly.pdbx_seq_one_letter_code
_entity_poly.pdbx_strand_id
1 'polypeptide(L)'
;MKESINTAFLIKVMMFFLATIIALIIGTLNYTKTYRIKNHLVEIIEKHKGYTTAAKNEINTTLREIGYKTNPLNSSRCPSVTGGYLVSVNPDFRYCIYRHNDVKGYFYTVVVYMYFEVPVIADFFEFPVSGQTIVIYDL
;
A
#
# COMPACT_ATOMS: atom_id res chain seq x y z
N MET A 1 13.16 -1.69 50.58
CA MET A 1 13.35 -0.94 49.31
C MET A 1 13.80 -1.79 48.12
N LYS A 2 14.29 -3.04 48.29
CA LYS A 2 14.59 -3.94 47.16
C LYS A 2 13.33 -4.47 46.43
N GLU A 3 12.20 -4.62 47.13
CA GLU A 3 10.95 -5.11 46.53
C GLU A 3 10.28 -4.12 45.55
N SER A 4 10.47 -2.81 45.75
CA SER A 4 9.96 -1.77 44.84
C SER A 4 10.72 -1.70 43.51
N ILE A 5 11.99 -2.14 43.50
CA ILE A 5 12.80 -2.21 42.26
C ILE A 5 12.34 -3.39 41.39
N ASN A 6 11.97 -4.51 42.01
CA ASN A 6 11.50 -5.70 41.29
C ASN A 6 10.13 -5.48 40.64
N THR A 7 9.23 -4.77 41.33
CA THR A 7 7.91 -4.39 40.78
C THR A 7 8.02 -3.37 39.65
N ALA A 8 8.91 -2.37 39.74
CA ALA A 8 9.16 -1.43 38.65
C ALA A 8 9.74 -2.10 37.40
N PHE A 9 10.61 -3.12 37.56
CA PHE A 9 11.14 -3.90 36.45
C PHE A 9 10.05 -4.72 35.75
N LEU A 10 9.18 -5.39 36.50
CA LEU A 10 8.05 -6.15 35.96
C LEU A 10 7.10 -5.27 35.15
N ILE A 11 6.75 -4.07 35.64
CA ILE A 11 5.88 -3.13 34.91
C ILE A 11 6.50 -2.72 33.58
N LYS A 12 7.81 -2.44 33.52
CA LYS A 12 8.50 -2.10 32.27
C LYS A 12 8.47 -3.24 31.26
N VAL A 13 8.69 -4.47 31.71
CA VAL A 13 8.62 -5.67 30.85
C VAL A 13 7.20 -5.86 30.31
N MET A 14 6.17 -5.74 31.16
CA MET A 14 4.77 -5.83 30.72
C MET A 14 4.41 -4.75 29.71
N MET A 15 4.84 -3.51 29.94
CA MET A 15 4.59 -2.39 29.03
C MET A 15 5.26 -2.62 27.67
N PHE A 16 6.46 -3.21 27.64
CA PHE A 16 7.13 -3.56 26.39
C PHE A 16 6.34 -4.60 25.58
N PHE A 17 5.86 -5.67 26.23
CA PHE A 17 5.02 -6.67 25.56
C PHE A 17 3.70 -6.08 25.07
N LEU A 18 3.03 -5.25 25.88
CA LEU A 18 1.80 -4.58 25.50
C LEU A 18 2.00 -3.67 24.28
N ALA A 19 3.06 -2.86 24.28
CA ALA A 19 3.40 -2.00 23.16
C ALA A 19 3.68 -2.80 21.88
N THR A 20 4.38 -3.92 22.01
CA THR A 20 4.67 -4.82 20.88
C THR A 20 3.39 -5.41 20.29
N ILE A 21 2.45 -5.87 21.12
CA ILE A 21 1.15 -6.41 20.66
C ILE A 21 0.35 -5.33 19.92
N ILE A 22 0.28 -4.12 20.46
CA ILE A 22 -0.43 -3.00 19.82
C ILE A 22 0.21 -2.69 18.46
N ALA A 23 1.54 -2.64 18.38
CA ALA A 23 2.25 -2.41 17.13
C ALA A 23 1.94 -3.50 16.08
N LEU A 24 1.90 -4.77 16.49
CA LEU A 24 1.53 -5.89 15.60
C LEU A 24 0.07 -5.78 15.11
N ILE A 25 -0.87 -5.38 15.97
CA ILE A 25 -2.28 -5.19 15.58
C ILE A 25 -2.40 -4.06 14.55
N ILE A 26 -1.76 -2.91 14.80
CA ILE A 26 -1.77 -1.78 13.85
C ILE A 26 -1.16 -2.22 12.50
N GLY A 27 -0.06 -2.97 12.54
CA GLY A 27 0.60 -3.50 11.36
C GLY A 27 -0.32 -4.39 10.53
N THR A 28 -1.00 -5.35 11.15
CA THR A 28 -1.90 -6.27 10.44
C THR A 28 -3.12 -5.55 9.86
N LEU A 29 -3.73 -4.60 10.59
CA LEU A 29 -4.87 -3.82 10.09
C LEU A 29 -4.51 -2.97 8.86
N ASN A 30 -3.36 -2.29 8.90
CA ASN A 30 -2.89 -1.49 7.77
C ASN A 30 -2.51 -2.37 6.56
N TYR A 31 -1.98 -3.57 6.82
CA TYR A 31 -1.68 -4.56 5.77
C TYR A 31 -2.95 -5.02 5.05
N THR A 32 -3.99 -5.42 5.80
CA THR A 32 -5.27 -5.87 5.21
C THR A 32 -5.94 -4.78 4.38
N LYS A 33 -5.95 -3.53 4.85
CA LYS A 33 -6.51 -2.40 4.08
C LYS A 33 -5.77 -2.19 2.77
N THR A 34 -4.44 -2.17 2.80
CA THR A 34 -3.61 -1.95 1.61
C THR A 34 -3.80 -3.08 0.59
N TYR A 35 -3.89 -4.33 1.05
CA TYR A 35 -4.11 -5.48 0.17
C TYR A 35 -5.49 -5.44 -0.51
N ARG A 36 -6.54 -4.99 0.18
CA ARG A 36 -7.87 -4.77 -0.42
C ARG A 36 -7.83 -3.71 -1.51
N ILE A 37 -7.14 -2.58 -1.25
CA ILE A 37 -6.98 -1.50 -2.23
C ILE A 37 -6.24 -2.01 -3.47
N LYS A 38 -5.11 -2.70 -3.28
CA LYS A 38 -4.36 -3.33 -4.36
C LYS A 38 -5.27 -4.20 -5.24
N ASN A 39 -6.06 -5.07 -4.63
CA ASN A 39 -6.94 -5.98 -5.37
C ASN A 39 -8.03 -5.22 -6.15
N HIS A 40 -8.66 -4.21 -5.55
CA HIS A 40 -9.64 -3.39 -6.27
C HIS A 40 -9.02 -2.61 -7.44
N LEU A 41 -7.80 -2.08 -7.29
CA LEU A 41 -7.13 -1.41 -8.41
C LEU A 41 -6.84 -2.37 -9.57
N VAL A 42 -6.37 -3.58 -9.25
CA VAL A 42 -6.17 -4.66 -10.24
C VAL A 42 -7.49 -4.97 -10.95
N GLU A 43 -8.58 -5.16 -10.20
CA GLU A 43 -9.91 -5.45 -10.74
C GLU A 43 -10.44 -4.34 -11.65
N ILE A 44 -10.29 -3.06 -11.27
CA ILE A 44 -10.72 -1.93 -12.09
C ILE A 44 -9.95 -1.88 -13.42
N ILE A 45 -8.64 -2.13 -13.40
CA ILE A 45 -7.81 -2.16 -14.61
C ILE A 45 -8.23 -3.32 -15.51
N GLU A 46 -8.49 -4.50 -14.94
CA GLU A 46 -8.96 -5.67 -15.69
C GLU A 46 -10.34 -5.41 -16.33
N LYS A 47 -11.29 -4.86 -15.56
CA LYS A 47 -12.63 -4.50 -16.02
C LYS A 47 -12.61 -3.55 -17.22
N HIS A 48 -11.68 -2.60 -17.22
CA HIS A 48 -11.52 -1.64 -18.32
C HIS A 48 -10.57 -2.11 -19.43
N LYS A 49 -10.04 -3.34 -19.34
CA LYS A 49 -9.02 -3.87 -20.24
C LYS A 49 -7.80 -2.94 -20.36
N GLY A 50 -7.44 -2.27 -19.27
CA GLY A 50 -6.26 -1.40 -19.20
C GLY A 50 -6.50 -0.08 -18.48
N TYR A 51 -5.45 0.74 -18.46
CA TYR A 51 -5.46 2.03 -17.76
C TYR A 51 -5.98 3.16 -18.66
N THR A 52 -7.30 3.19 -18.86
CA THR A 52 -8.01 4.23 -19.64
C THR A 52 -8.47 5.39 -18.75
N THR A 53 -8.96 6.48 -19.35
CA THR A 53 -9.50 7.65 -18.61
C THR A 53 -10.68 7.25 -17.70
N ALA A 54 -11.52 6.32 -18.13
CA ALA A 54 -12.62 5.78 -17.32
C ALA A 54 -12.07 5.03 -16.09
N ALA A 55 -11.08 4.16 -16.28
CA ALA A 55 -10.42 3.45 -15.20
C ALA A 55 -9.78 4.42 -14.19
N LYS A 56 -9.14 5.49 -14.67
CA LYS A 56 -8.55 6.53 -13.79
C LYS A 56 -9.59 7.21 -12.91
N ASN A 57 -10.75 7.55 -13.45
CA ASN A 57 -11.82 8.20 -12.70
C ASN A 57 -12.42 7.24 -11.66
N GLU A 58 -12.67 5.98 -12.03
CA GLU A 58 -13.16 4.95 -11.10
C GLU A 58 -12.15 4.73 -9.97
N ILE A 59 -10.86 4.59 -10.30
CA ILE A 59 -9.77 4.47 -9.31
C ILE A 59 -9.77 5.65 -8.33
N ASN A 60 -9.85 6.89 -8.82
CA ASN A 60 -9.83 8.07 -7.96
C ASN A 60 -11.02 8.09 -6.99
N THR A 61 -12.21 7.76 -7.48
CA THR A 61 -13.42 7.67 -6.66
C THR A 61 -13.30 6.56 -5.61
N THR A 62 -12.89 5.36 -6.02
CA THR A 62 -12.69 4.22 -5.11
C THR A 62 -11.64 4.49 -4.03
N LEU A 63 -10.51 5.13 -4.39
CA LEU A 63 -9.48 5.49 -3.41
C LEU A 63 -9.98 6.51 -2.39
N ARG A 64 -10.82 7.46 -2.81
CA ARG A 64 -11.47 8.44 -1.91
C ARG A 64 -12.48 7.75 -0.98
N GLU A 65 -13.33 6.88 -1.51
CA GLU A 65 -14.36 6.17 -0.74
C GLU A 65 -13.76 5.24 0.31
N ILE A 66 -12.67 4.54 -0.02
CA ILE A 66 -11.96 3.65 0.91
C ILE A 66 -11.09 4.45 1.91
N GLY A 67 -10.88 5.75 1.67
CA GLY A 67 -10.05 6.61 2.51
C GLY A 67 -8.55 6.30 2.39
N TYR A 68 -8.09 5.95 1.19
CA TYR A 68 -6.65 5.78 0.94
C TYR A 68 -5.93 7.12 1.15
N LYS A 69 -4.78 7.08 1.84
CA LYS A 69 -4.07 8.31 2.21
C LYS A 69 -3.59 9.04 0.95
N THR A 70 -3.90 10.34 0.91
CA THR A 70 -3.35 11.27 -0.08
C THR A 70 -1.86 11.43 0.18
N ASN A 71 -1.07 11.55 -0.89
CA ASN A 71 0.39 11.44 -0.89
C ASN A 71 1.08 12.29 0.20
N PRO A 72 1.38 11.72 1.39
CA PRO A 72 1.75 12.54 2.55
C PRO A 72 3.17 13.11 2.42
N LEU A 73 4.00 12.51 1.55
CA LEU A 73 5.38 12.90 1.31
C LEU A 73 5.55 13.74 0.04
N ASN A 74 4.45 14.11 -0.64
CA ASN A 74 4.47 14.74 -1.98
C ASN A 74 5.46 14.04 -2.94
N SER A 75 5.64 12.73 -2.76
CA SER A 75 6.63 11.97 -3.51
C SER A 75 5.91 11.23 -4.62
N SER A 76 6.22 11.58 -5.86
CA SER A 76 5.77 10.89 -7.07
C SER A 76 6.77 9.80 -7.47
N ARG A 77 7.58 9.32 -6.52
CA ARG A 77 8.65 8.35 -6.80
C ARG A 77 8.09 6.95 -6.79
N CYS A 78 8.14 6.34 -7.96
CA CYS A 78 7.73 4.96 -8.20
C CYS A 78 8.99 4.08 -8.31
N PRO A 79 9.02 2.88 -7.70
CA PRO A 79 10.16 1.97 -7.79
C PRO A 79 10.37 1.52 -9.24
N SER A 80 11.58 1.16 -9.63
CA SER A 80 11.77 0.53 -10.94
C SER A 80 11.25 -0.91 -10.88
N VAL A 81 10.36 -1.27 -11.81
CA VAL A 81 9.85 -2.65 -11.96
C VAL A 81 10.47 -3.24 -13.22
N THR A 82 11.05 -4.42 -13.11
CA THR A 82 11.73 -5.10 -14.22
C THR A 82 10.76 -5.43 -15.34
N GLY A 83 11.09 -5.01 -16.57
CA GLY A 83 10.31 -5.35 -17.77
C GLY A 83 8.96 -4.64 -17.90
N GLY A 84 8.68 -3.63 -17.07
CA GLY A 84 7.47 -2.82 -17.14
C GLY A 84 7.79 -1.34 -17.32
N TYR A 85 7.00 -0.65 -18.14
CA TYR A 85 7.10 0.81 -18.28
C TYR A 85 6.04 1.49 -17.42
N LEU A 86 6.45 2.55 -16.73
CA LEU A 86 5.58 3.35 -15.88
C LEU A 86 4.53 4.07 -16.75
N VAL A 87 3.26 3.80 -16.52
CA VAL A 87 2.15 4.37 -17.30
C VAL A 87 1.62 5.64 -16.64
N SER A 88 1.58 5.67 -15.32
CA SER A 88 0.97 6.77 -14.59
C SER A 88 1.55 6.90 -13.19
N VAL A 89 1.75 8.16 -12.80
CA VAL A 89 1.92 8.57 -11.41
C VAL A 89 0.83 9.57 -11.09
N ASN A 90 0.04 9.29 -10.05
CA ASN A 90 -0.98 10.21 -9.59
C ASN A 90 -0.38 11.12 -8.50
N PRO A 91 -0.50 12.47 -8.61
CA PRO A 91 0.01 13.38 -7.58
C PRO A 91 -0.82 13.32 -6.29
N ASP A 92 -2.13 13.09 -6.39
CA ASP A 92 -3.07 13.13 -5.26
C ASP A 92 -2.96 11.86 -4.39
N PHE A 93 -2.80 10.71 -5.04
CA PHE A 93 -2.71 9.41 -4.38
C PHE A 93 -1.43 8.70 -4.75
N ARG A 94 -0.76 8.13 -3.74
CA ARG A 94 0.49 7.42 -3.96
C ARG A 94 0.24 6.00 -4.45
N TYR A 95 0.15 5.82 -5.75
CA TYR A 95 0.18 4.51 -6.40
C TYR A 95 0.95 4.61 -7.72
N CYS A 96 1.48 3.47 -8.18
CA CYS A 96 2.22 3.37 -9.42
C CYS A 96 1.63 2.25 -10.26
N ILE A 97 1.49 2.50 -11.57
CA ILE A 97 0.99 1.50 -12.51
C ILE A 97 2.03 1.33 -13.62
N TYR A 98 2.40 0.08 -13.85
CA TYR A 98 3.34 -0.32 -14.89
C TYR A 98 2.59 -1.20 -15.88
N ARG A 99 2.86 -1.01 -17.16
CA ARG A 99 2.41 -1.94 -18.20
C ARG A 99 3.57 -2.80 -18.64
N HIS A 100 3.28 -4.08 -18.78
CA HIS A 100 4.18 -5.09 -19.30
C HIS A 100 3.58 -5.60 -20.60
N ASN A 101 4.43 -5.70 -21.63
CA ASN A 101 4.05 -6.32 -22.88
C ASN A 101 4.42 -7.81 -22.79
N ASP A 102 3.48 -8.68 -23.14
CA ASP A 102 3.68 -10.11 -23.26
C ASP A 102 3.51 -10.52 -24.73
N VAL A 103 3.98 -11.71 -25.11
CA VAL A 103 3.83 -12.22 -26.49
C VAL A 103 2.35 -12.33 -26.88
N LYS A 104 1.47 -12.59 -25.90
CA LYS A 104 0.03 -12.81 -26.12
C LYS A 104 -0.84 -11.58 -25.85
N GLY A 105 -0.27 -10.44 -25.45
CA GLY A 105 -1.03 -9.25 -25.07
C GLY A 105 -0.27 -8.37 -24.09
N TYR A 106 -0.95 -7.88 -23.05
CA TYR A 106 -0.31 -7.03 -22.04
C TYR A 106 -0.93 -7.26 -20.65
N PHE A 107 -0.15 -7.03 -19.61
CA PHE A 107 -0.62 -7.05 -18.23
C PHE A 107 -0.10 -5.82 -17.49
N TYR A 108 -0.73 -5.51 -16.35
CA TYR A 108 -0.36 -4.37 -15.53
C TYR A 108 0.13 -4.82 -14.16
N THR A 109 1.20 -4.17 -13.68
CA THR A 109 1.62 -4.26 -12.29
C THR A 109 1.18 -2.98 -11.58
N VAL A 110 0.43 -3.14 -10.50
CA VAL A 110 -0.01 -2.05 -9.62
C VAL A 110 0.80 -2.11 -8.35
N VAL A 111 1.40 -0.98 -7.96
CA VAL A 111 2.11 -0.82 -6.69
C VAL A 111 1.38 0.22 -5.86
N VAL A 112 0.95 -0.18 -4.67
CA VAL A 112 0.37 0.68 -3.65
C VAL A 112 1.24 0.69 -2.41
N TYR A 113 1.10 1.70 -1.56
CA TYR A 113 1.91 1.83 -0.35
C TYR A 113 1.05 1.62 0.90
N MET A 114 1.56 0.79 1.81
CA MET A 114 1.08 0.67 3.18
C MET A 114 1.76 1.72 4.02
N TYR A 115 0.99 2.51 4.77
CA TYR A 115 1.51 3.52 5.68
C TYR A 115 1.45 3.00 7.12
N PHE A 116 2.58 3.06 7.80
CA PHE A 116 2.67 2.77 9.23
C PHE A 116 2.95 4.07 9.98
N GLU A 117 2.02 4.44 10.85
CA GLU A 117 2.14 5.60 11.74
C GLU A 117 2.61 5.11 13.10
N VAL A 118 3.84 5.50 13.47
CA VAL A 118 4.37 5.25 14.81
C VAL A 118 4.07 6.49 15.65
N PRO A 119 3.23 6.41 16.70
CA PRO A 119 2.88 7.59 17.49
C PRO A 119 4.06 8.25 18.23
N VAL A 120 5.22 7.58 18.30
CA VAL A 120 6.41 8.04 19.05
C VAL A 120 7.51 8.61 18.14
N ILE A 121 7.51 8.24 16.84
CA ILE A 121 8.51 8.69 15.87
C ILE A 121 7.72 9.42 14.78
N ALA A 122 7.99 10.70 14.56
CA ALA A 122 7.29 11.52 13.56
C ALA A 122 7.54 11.09 12.10
N ASP A 123 8.23 9.97 11.87
CA ASP A 123 8.50 9.41 10.56
C ASP A 123 7.42 8.41 10.16
N PHE A 124 6.99 8.54 8.91
CA PHE A 124 6.07 7.61 8.26
C PHE A 124 6.88 6.53 7.57
N PHE A 125 6.73 5.29 8.00
CA PHE A 125 7.27 4.16 7.26
C PHE A 125 6.26 3.74 6.19
N GLU A 126 6.76 3.61 4.97
CA GLU A 126 5.96 3.15 3.85
C GLU A 126 6.54 1.87 3.26
N PHE A 127 5.65 0.92 3.01
CA PHE A 127 6.03 -0.37 2.44
C PHE A 127 5.27 -0.58 1.13
N PRO A 128 5.98 -0.76 -0.01
CA PRO A 128 5.32 -1.01 -1.28
C PRO A 128 4.71 -2.42 -1.29
N VAL A 129 3.47 -2.51 -1.74
CA VAL A 129 2.73 -3.75 -1.96
C VAL A 129 2.33 -3.80 -3.44
N SER A 130 2.83 -4.79 -4.15
CA SER A 130 2.59 -4.97 -5.58
C SER A 130 1.56 -6.06 -5.88
N GLY A 131 0.77 -5.87 -6.92
CA GLY A 131 -0.14 -6.86 -7.49
C GLY A 131 -0.12 -6.79 -9.01
N GLN A 132 -0.38 -7.92 -9.67
CA GLN A 132 -0.42 -8.01 -11.12
C GLN A 132 -1.84 -8.33 -11.58
N THR A 133 -2.24 -7.80 -12.72
CA THR A 133 -3.45 -8.21 -13.42
C THR A 133 -3.23 -9.51 -14.18
N ILE A 134 -4.32 -10.16 -14.57
CA ILE A 134 -4.29 -11.17 -15.63
C ILE A 134 -3.80 -10.54 -16.95
N VAL A 135 -3.37 -11.40 -17.87
CA VAL A 135 -3.01 -10.99 -19.24
C VAL A 135 -4.27 -10.58 -19.98
N ILE A 136 -4.28 -9.35 -20.48
CA ILE A 136 -5.31 -8.81 -21.36
C ILE A 136 -4.85 -9.10 -22.79
N TYR A 137 -5.63 -9.91 -23.49
CA TYR A 137 -5.35 -10.33 -24.87
C TYR A 137 -5.79 -9.24 -25.86
N ASP A 138 -4.89 -8.86 -26.77
CA ASP A 138 -5.26 -8.17 -28.02
C ASP A 138 -5.71 -9.27 -29.00
N LEU A 139 -7.02 -9.44 -29.15
CA LEU A 139 -7.63 -10.32 -30.16
C LEU A 139 -7.80 -9.57 -31.48
#